data_AF-A0A1N6TWK4-F1
#
_entry.id   AF-A0A1N6TWK4-F1
#
_cell.length_a   1.000
_cell.length_b   1.000
_cell.length_c   1.000
_cell.angle_alpha   90.00
_cell.angle_beta   90.00
_cell.angle_gamma   90.00
#
_symmetry.space_group_name_H-M   'P 1'
#
loop_
_entity.id
_entity.type
_entity.pdbx_description
1 polymer ?
#
loop_
_entity_poly.entity_id
_entity_poly.type
_entity_poly.pdbx_seq_one_letter_code
_entity_poly.pdbx_strand_id
1 'polypeptide(L)'
;MDDSDYLRLLTRQAEEANDFLSNARKWERERWVCQRLLTALNVRHRQDEFSTGQEPPDVMFRDACFEVFFVLDKGRRLNDEWKEELERRRSALSLSQLLRREARPRRIPAVELQARLSPTLRKKAHNYRERGLDLGELDLLAYVSLKRDVLDLNSHFPPPGEYLRQGWRSLSLVGPNYARVLFAHRDAPDFLRHSLGRTVLFDVGIAL
;
A
#
# COMPACT_ATOMS: atom_id res chain seq x y z
N MET A 1 -33.98 5.64 -7.65
CA MET A 1 -32.68 6.26 -8.02
C MET A 1 -32.50 5.95 -9.48
N ASP A 2 -32.46 6.97 -10.33
CA ASP A 2 -32.26 6.83 -11.77
C ASP A 2 -30.78 6.50 -12.07
N ASP A 3 -30.51 5.79 -13.17
CA ASP A 3 -29.16 5.40 -13.60
C ASP A 3 -28.27 6.64 -13.80
N SER A 4 -28.85 7.78 -14.22
CA SER A 4 -28.14 9.06 -14.34
C SER A 4 -27.70 9.61 -12.98
N ASP A 5 -28.54 9.53 -11.96
CA ASP A 5 -28.22 9.99 -10.60
C ASP A 5 -27.17 9.07 -9.94
N TYR A 6 -27.24 7.77 -10.22
CA TYR A 6 -26.25 6.81 -9.76
C TYR A 6 -24.89 7.02 -10.45
N LEU A 7 -24.88 7.30 -11.76
CA LEU A 7 -23.65 7.65 -12.49
C LEU A 7 -23.04 8.96 -11.97
N ARG A 8 -23.85 9.98 -11.67
CA ARG A 8 -23.36 11.24 -11.05
C ARG A 8 -22.78 11.00 -9.65
N LEU A 9 -23.40 10.15 -8.84
CA LEU A 9 -22.88 9.76 -7.53
C LEU A 9 -21.54 9.03 -7.65
N LEU A 10 -21.43 8.07 -8.57
CA LEU A 10 -20.18 7.34 -8.83
C LEU A 10 -19.08 8.24 -9.39
N THR A 11 -19.40 9.19 -10.26
CA THR A 11 -18.46 10.19 -10.77
C THR A 11 -17.98 11.11 -9.67
N ARG A 12 -18.88 11.59 -8.79
CA ARG A 12 -18.50 12.42 -7.64
C ARG A 12 -17.64 11.65 -6.63
N GLN A 13 -17.96 10.39 -6.33
CA GLN A 13 -17.12 9.52 -5.50
C GLN A 13 -15.75 9.28 -6.15
N ALA A 14 -15.69 9.16 -7.48
CA ALA A 14 -14.44 9.03 -8.21
C ALA A 14 -13.61 10.30 -8.18
N GLU A 15 -14.24 11.47 -8.30
CA GLU A 15 -13.61 12.78 -8.22
C GLU A 15 -13.07 13.04 -6.80
N GLU A 16 -13.84 12.72 -5.76
CA GLU A 16 -13.41 12.82 -4.35
C GLU A 16 -12.25 11.86 -4.04
N ALA A 17 -12.28 10.64 -4.58
CA ALA A 17 -11.17 9.69 -4.48
C ALA A 17 -9.92 10.14 -5.27
N ASN A 18 -10.09 10.85 -6.38
CA ASN A 18 -8.98 11.33 -7.20
C ASN A 18 -8.34 12.59 -6.63
N ASP A 19 -9.15 13.48 -6.06
CA ASP A 19 -8.68 14.64 -5.30
C ASP A 19 -7.82 14.19 -4.13
N PHE A 20 -8.20 13.13 -3.40
CA PHE A 20 -7.41 12.52 -2.32
C PHE A 20 -6.05 11.97 -2.77
N LEU A 21 -5.88 11.58 -4.04
CA LEU A 21 -4.75 10.75 -4.50
C LEU A 21 -3.78 11.46 -5.46
N SER A 22 -4.04 12.73 -5.80
CA SER A 22 -3.16 13.57 -6.60
C SER A 22 -1.79 13.82 -5.92
N ASN A 23 -0.76 14.20 -6.70
CA ASN A 23 0.58 14.53 -6.17
C ASN A 23 0.56 15.65 -5.10
N ALA A 24 -0.47 16.50 -5.09
CA ALA A 24 -0.66 17.53 -4.06
C ALA A 24 -0.91 16.93 -2.65
N ARG A 25 -1.17 15.62 -2.57
CA ARG A 25 -1.49 14.88 -1.35
C ARG A 25 -0.63 13.62 -1.18
N LYS A 26 0.66 13.70 -1.59
CA LYS A 26 1.67 12.65 -1.32
C LYS A 26 1.56 12.14 0.12
N TRP A 27 1.56 13.08 1.07
CA TRP A 27 1.43 12.79 2.49
C TRP A 27 0.11 12.10 2.85
N GLU A 28 -1.03 12.55 2.32
CA GLU A 28 -2.32 11.90 2.64
C GLU A 28 -2.36 10.46 2.14
N ARG A 29 -1.76 10.21 0.97
CA ARG A 29 -1.66 8.86 0.40
C ARG A 29 -0.78 7.95 1.24
N GLU A 30 0.37 8.42 1.71
CA GLU A 30 1.28 7.64 2.56
C GLU A 30 0.66 7.39 3.94
N ARG A 31 0.03 8.41 4.52
CA ARG A 31 -0.77 8.29 5.75
C ARG A 31 -1.91 7.27 5.58
N TRP A 32 -2.62 7.28 4.45
CA TRP A 32 -3.69 6.32 4.17
C TRP A 32 -3.17 4.88 4.14
N VAL A 33 -2.00 4.62 3.55
CA VAL A 33 -1.39 3.28 3.59
C VAL A 33 -1.09 2.86 5.04
N CYS A 34 -0.57 3.79 5.86
CA CYS A 34 -0.34 3.55 7.28
C CYS A 34 -1.64 3.23 8.04
N GLN A 35 -2.70 4.02 7.81
CA GLN A 35 -4.02 3.80 8.42
C GLN A 35 -4.58 2.43 8.04
N ARG A 36 -4.43 1.99 6.78
CA ARG A 36 -4.86 0.66 6.36
C ARG A 36 -4.13 -0.45 7.09
N LEU A 37 -2.82 -0.33 7.28
CA LEU A 37 -2.06 -1.28 8.09
C LEU A 37 -2.61 -1.30 9.51
N LEU A 38 -2.72 -0.14 10.16
CA LEU A 38 -3.18 -0.02 11.54
C LEU A 38 -4.58 -0.60 11.74
N THR A 39 -5.52 -0.31 10.83
CA THR A 39 -6.86 -0.93 10.83
C THR A 39 -6.78 -2.45 10.70
N ALA A 40 -5.94 -2.96 9.79
CA ALA A 40 -5.75 -4.41 9.63
C ALA A 40 -5.21 -5.07 10.90
N LEU A 41 -4.29 -4.40 11.58
CA LEU A 41 -3.69 -4.87 12.82
C LEU A 41 -4.56 -4.59 14.06
N ASN A 42 -5.78 -4.07 13.86
CA ASN A 42 -6.72 -3.66 14.92
C ASN A 42 -6.10 -2.66 15.92
N VAL A 43 -5.27 -1.75 15.41
CA VAL A 43 -4.65 -0.67 16.18
C VAL A 43 -5.51 0.58 16.08
N ARG A 44 -6.09 0.99 17.21
CA ARG A 44 -6.83 2.25 17.32
C ARG A 44 -5.90 3.43 17.06
N HIS A 45 -6.33 4.32 16.19
CA HIS A 45 -5.59 5.51 15.80
C HIS A 45 -6.55 6.67 15.51
N ARG A 46 -6.07 7.90 15.70
CA ARG A 46 -6.74 9.15 15.34
C ARG A 46 -5.90 9.92 14.32
N GLN A 47 -6.53 10.84 13.59
CA GLN A 47 -5.84 11.58 12.53
C GLN A 47 -4.72 12.50 13.06
N ASP A 48 -4.86 13.00 14.28
CA ASP A 48 -3.89 13.88 14.96
C ASP A 48 -2.64 13.15 15.48
N GLU A 49 -2.63 11.82 15.46
CA GLU A 49 -1.47 11.01 15.85
C GLU A 49 -0.44 10.82 14.72
N PHE A 50 -0.75 11.27 13.51
CA PHE A 50 0.15 11.16 12.36
C PHE A 50 0.85 12.49 12.10
N SER A 51 2.17 12.44 11.89
CA SER A 51 2.97 13.61 11.56
C SER A 51 3.95 13.32 10.43
N THR A 52 4.42 14.39 9.79
CA THR A 52 5.56 14.37 8.87
C THR A 52 6.86 14.57 9.64
N GLY A 53 7.93 13.89 9.24
CA GLY A 53 9.29 14.11 9.73
C GLY A 53 10.23 14.70 8.66
N GLN A 54 11.55 14.64 8.91
CA GLN A 54 12.54 14.78 7.85
C GLN A 54 12.65 13.45 7.10
N GLU A 55 12.35 13.43 5.80
CA GLU A 55 12.34 12.18 5.02
C GLU A 55 13.76 11.56 4.88
N PRO A 56 13.95 10.28 5.22
CA PRO A 56 12.99 9.31 5.78
C PRO A 56 12.89 9.38 7.33
N PRO A 57 11.73 9.09 7.94
CA PRO A 57 10.53 8.45 7.36
C PRO A 57 9.53 9.41 6.71
N ASP A 58 8.64 8.87 5.86
CA ASP A 58 7.53 9.62 5.25
C ASP A 58 6.42 9.94 6.28
N VAL A 59 6.10 9.01 7.18
CA VAL A 59 5.02 9.14 8.16
C VAL A 59 5.48 8.66 9.54
N MET A 60 5.30 9.50 10.55
CA MET A 60 5.48 9.09 11.94
C MET A 60 4.13 8.80 12.59
N PHE A 61 4.05 7.72 13.35
CA PHE A 61 2.87 7.36 14.15
C PHE A 61 3.33 6.74 15.47
N ARG A 62 3.16 7.47 16.57
CA ARG A 62 3.70 7.08 17.89
C ARG A 62 5.22 6.82 17.79
N ASP A 63 5.65 5.59 18.05
CA ASP A 63 7.02 5.09 17.96
C ASP A 63 7.39 4.53 16.57
N ALA A 64 6.43 4.42 15.65
CA ALA A 64 6.65 3.94 14.30
C ALA A 64 7.16 5.04 13.36
N CYS A 65 8.16 4.70 12.56
CA CYS A 65 8.81 5.56 11.57
C CYS A 65 8.57 4.98 10.18
N PHE A 66 7.37 5.17 9.64
CA PHE A 66 6.95 4.53 8.40
C PHE A 66 7.59 5.15 7.16
N GLU A 67 8.34 4.32 6.45
CA GLU A 67 8.90 4.61 5.14
C GLU A 67 8.07 3.89 4.07
N VAL A 68 7.24 4.66 3.36
CA VAL A 68 6.19 4.11 2.50
C VAL A 68 6.68 3.99 1.07
N PHE A 69 6.35 2.88 0.41
CA PHE A 69 6.60 2.73 -1.01
C PHE A 69 5.55 1.90 -1.71
N PHE A 70 5.46 2.08 -3.03
CA PHE A 70 4.44 1.48 -3.86
C PHE A 70 5.04 0.43 -4.79
N VAL A 71 4.43 -0.75 -4.84
CA VAL A 71 4.76 -1.85 -5.76
C VAL A 71 3.58 -2.03 -6.71
N LEU A 72 3.78 -1.65 -7.98
CA LEU A 72 2.78 -1.68 -9.04
C LEU A 72 3.27 -2.52 -10.23
N ASP A 73 2.39 -2.87 -11.18
CA ASP A 73 2.86 -3.51 -12.42
C ASP A 73 3.79 -2.59 -13.22
N LYS A 74 4.67 -3.21 -14.00
CA LYS A 74 5.62 -2.50 -14.86
C LYS A 74 4.90 -1.52 -15.81
N GLY A 75 5.40 -0.30 -15.87
CA GLY A 75 4.83 0.77 -16.71
C GLY A 75 3.62 1.46 -16.08
N ARG A 76 3.09 0.98 -14.96
CA ARG A 76 2.06 1.69 -14.21
C ARG A 76 2.71 2.75 -13.35
N ARG A 77 2.12 3.94 -13.39
CA ARG A 77 2.34 5.00 -12.42
C ARG A 77 0.98 5.30 -11.81
N LEU A 78 0.91 5.39 -10.48
CA LEU A 78 -0.34 5.73 -9.77
C LEU A 78 -1.00 6.96 -10.40
N ASN A 79 -0.21 7.98 -10.71
CA ASN A 79 -0.71 9.24 -11.29
C ASN A 79 -1.36 9.09 -12.68
N ASP A 80 -0.93 8.13 -13.49
CA ASP A 80 -1.42 7.96 -14.86
C ASP A 80 -2.73 7.15 -14.88
N GLU A 81 -2.81 6.10 -14.05
CA GLU A 81 -4.01 5.27 -13.99
C GLU A 81 -5.23 5.97 -13.41
N TRP A 82 -5.02 6.90 -12.48
CA TRP A 82 -6.12 7.66 -11.88
C TRP A 82 -6.62 8.77 -12.79
N LYS A 83 -5.75 9.36 -13.62
CA LYS A 83 -6.17 10.23 -14.73
C LYS A 83 -7.01 9.46 -15.76
N GLU A 84 -6.56 8.26 -16.14
CA GLU A 84 -7.31 7.41 -17.07
C GLU A 84 -8.64 6.92 -16.51
N GLU A 85 -8.71 6.61 -15.21
CA GLU A 85 -9.96 6.21 -14.55
C GLU A 85 -10.94 7.39 -14.42
N LEU A 86 -10.45 8.60 -14.14
CA LEU A 86 -11.27 9.82 -14.11
C LEU A 86 -11.83 10.15 -15.49
N GLU A 87 -10.98 10.21 -16.53
CA GLU A 87 -11.44 10.51 -17.90
C GLU A 87 -12.44 9.47 -18.40
N ARG A 88 -12.27 8.19 -18.03
CA ARG A 88 -13.22 7.14 -18.37
C ARG A 88 -14.56 7.32 -17.66
N ARG A 89 -14.56 7.59 -16.35
CA ARG A 89 -15.82 7.79 -15.60
C ARG A 89 -16.55 9.07 -16.04
N ARG A 90 -15.81 10.11 -16.43
CA ARG A 90 -16.36 11.33 -17.04
C ARG A 90 -16.96 11.09 -18.42
N SER A 91 -16.39 10.17 -19.20
CA SER A 91 -16.84 9.85 -20.57
C SER A 91 -17.85 8.69 -20.64
N ALA A 92 -18.11 8.00 -19.53
CA ALA A 92 -19.07 6.90 -19.49
C ALA A 92 -20.52 7.43 -19.54
N LEU A 93 -21.24 7.07 -20.61
CA LEU A 93 -22.65 7.41 -20.83
C LEU A 93 -23.61 6.30 -20.36
N SER A 94 -23.09 5.14 -19.92
CA SER A 94 -23.88 4.04 -19.35
C SER A 94 -23.08 3.12 -18.42
N LEU A 95 -23.77 2.44 -17.49
CA LEU A 95 -23.17 1.47 -16.55
C LEU A 95 -22.45 0.31 -17.25
N SER A 96 -22.89 -0.08 -18.45
CA SER A 96 -22.24 -1.13 -19.24
C SER A 96 -20.88 -0.71 -19.82
N GLN A 97 -20.62 0.60 -19.95
CA GLN A 97 -19.30 1.13 -20.32
C GLN A 97 -18.33 1.19 -19.14
N LEU A 98 -18.83 1.09 -17.89
CA LEU A 98 -18.03 0.91 -16.68
C LEU A 98 -17.71 -0.58 -16.41
N LEU A 99 -18.44 -1.52 -17.03
CA LEU A 99 -18.16 -2.95 -16.93
C LEU A 99 -16.88 -3.29 -17.68
N ARG A 100 -15.78 -3.40 -16.93
CA ARG A 100 -14.52 -3.92 -17.44
C ARG A 100 -14.66 -5.40 -17.79
N ARG A 101 -14.37 -5.75 -19.06
CA ARG A 101 -13.85 -7.08 -19.40
C ARG A 101 -12.37 -7.13 -19.04
N GLU A 102 -12.07 -7.02 -17.76
CA GLU A 102 -10.69 -7.22 -17.30
C GLU A 102 -10.35 -8.71 -17.38
N ALA A 103 -9.18 -9.00 -17.95
CA ALA A 103 -8.61 -10.34 -17.87
C ALA A 103 -8.53 -10.73 -16.39
N ARG A 104 -9.03 -11.93 -16.05
CA ARG A 104 -8.93 -12.43 -14.68
C ARG A 104 -7.47 -12.36 -14.23
N PRO A 105 -7.17 -11.71 -13.10
CA PRO A 105 -5.79 -11.61 -12.64
C PRO A 105 -5.26 -13.01 -12.34
N ARG A 106 -4.00 -13.24 -12.69
CA ARG A 106 -3.29 -14.48 -12.41
C ARG A 106 -2.99 -14.56 -10.91
N ARG A 107 -3.20 -15.72 -10.30
CA ARG A 107 -2.74 -15.95 -8.93
C ARG A 107 -1.22 -16.14 -8.92
N ILE A 108 -0.54 -15.42 -8.03
CA ILE A 108 0.90 -15.53 -7.83
C ILE A 108 1.21 -16.00 -6.41
N PRO A 109 2.22 -16.87 -6.23
CA PRO A 109 2.60 -17.29 -4.89
C PRO A 109 3.27 -16.14 -4.12
N ALA A 110 3.22 -16.21 -2.80
CA ALA A 110 3.76 -15.21 -1.88
C ALA A 110 5.26 -14.96 -2.10
N VAL A 111 6.03 -15.97 -2.50
CA VAL A 111 7.44 -15.81 -2.89
C VAL A 111 7.62 -14.88 -4.09
N GLU A 112 6.76 -14.98 -5.09
CA GLU A 112 6.81 -14.12 -6.28
C GLU A 112 6.42 -12.68 -5.91
N LEU A 113 5.34 -12.52 -5.12
CA LEU A 113 4.91 -11.22 -4.60
C LEU A 113 6.03 -10.56 -3.79
N GLN A 114 6.61 -11.30 -2.84
CA GLN A 114 7.69 -10.84 -2.00
C GLN A 114 8.89 -10.40 -2.85
N ALA A 115 9.28 -11.17 -3.87
CA ALA A 115 10.37 -10.81 -4.77
C ALA A 115 10.13 -9.49 -5.55
N ARG A 116 8.87 -9.08 -5.76
CA ARG A 116 8.55 -7.78 -6.41
C ARG A 116 9.01 -6.57 -5.58
N LEU A 117 9.27 -6.74 -4.29
CA LEU A 117 9.77 -5.67 -3.42
C LEU A 117 11.25 -5.38 -3.66
N SER A 118 12.03 -6.39 -4.04
CA SER A 118 13.50 -6.33 -4.05
C SER A 118 14.08 -5.15 -4.83
N PRO A 119 13.60 -4.78 -6.05
CA PRO A 119 14.15 -3.65 -6.79
C PRO A 119 14.08 -2.32 -6.04
N THR A 120 12.92 -2.03 -5.43
CA THR A 120 12.71 -0.78 -4.68
C THR A 120 13.51 -0.77 -3.38
N LEU A 121 13.50 -1.90 -2.65
CA LEU A 121 14.22 -2.02 -1.40
C LEU A 121 15.74 -1.93 -1.56
N ARG A 122 16.31 -2.58 -2.59
CA ARG A 122 17.75 -2.45 -2.91
C ARG A 122 18.13 -1.01 -3.21
N LYS A 123 17.33 -0.31 -4.02
CA LYS A 123 17.57 1.09 -4.38
C LYS A 123 17.50 2.00 -3.15
N LYS A 124 16.47 1.85 -2.30
CA LYS A 124 16.34 2.62 -1.06
C LYS A 124 17.49 2.32 -0.10
N ALA A 125 17.81 1.05 0.14
CA ALA A 125 18.90 0.64 1.03
C ALA A 125 20.24 1.24 0.59
N HIS A 126 20.55 1.19 -0.71
CA HIS A 126 21.76 1.81 -1.26
C HIS A 126 21.74 3.33 -1.06
N ASN A 127 20.70 4.01 -1.52
CA ASN A 127 20.61 5.47 -1.44
C ASN A 127 20.67 6.00 0.01
N TYR A 128 20.09 5.27 0.98
CA TYR A 128 20.04 5.71 2.37
C TYR A 128 21.38 5.49 3.08
N ARG A 129 22.10 4.42 2.73
CA ARG A 129 23.48 4.22 3.20
C ARG A 129 24.44 5.27 2.66
N GLU A 130 24.33 5.63 1.38
CA GLU A 130 25.13 6.72 0.79
C GLU A 130 24.87 8.07 1.48
N ARG A 131 23.66 8.26 2.03
CA ARG A 131 23.30 9.44 2.83
C ARG A 131 23.70 9.34 4.32
N GLY A 132 24.30 8.24 4.75
CA GLY A 132 24.68 8.01 6.14
C GLY A 132 23.49 7.82 7.10
N LEU A 133 22.32 7.41 6.59
CA LEU A 133 21.13 7.20 7.40
C LEU A 133 21.18 5.83 8.09
N ASP A 134 20.61 5.76 9.29
CA ASP A 134 20.40 4.49 9.98
C ASP A 134 19.10 3.83 9.49
N LEU A 135 19.24 2.67 8.85
CA LEU A 135 18.09 1.90 8.35
C LEU A 135 17.36 1.22 9.50
N GLY A 136 18.05 0.98 10.62
CA GLY A 136 17.51 0.33 11.82
C GLY A 136 16.46 1.16 12.55
N GLU A 137 16.27 2.42 12.17
CA GLU A 137 15.23 3.30 12.70
C GLU A 137 13.97 3.35 11.81
N LEU A 138 13.96 2.70 10.65
CA LEU A 138 12.90 2.81 9.65
C LEU A 138 12.01 1.57 9.58
N ASP A 139 10.70 1.81 9.62
CA ASP A 139 9.65 0.80 9.45
C ASP A 139 9.14 0.83 8.01
N LEU A 140 9.58 -0.11 7.18
CA LEU A 140 9.17 -0.13 5.78
C LEU A 140 7.72 -0.57 5.63
N LEU A 141 6.98 0.15 4.79
CA LEU A 141 5.59 -0.17 4.47
C LEU A 141 5.35 -0.17 2.96
N ALA A 142 5.17 -1.37 2.39
CA ALA A 142 4.88 -1.55 0.98
C ALA A 142 3.38 -1.57 0.73
N TYR A 143 2.87 -0.65 -0.09
CA TYR A 143 1.56 -0.81 -0.71
C TYR A 143 1.68 -1.56 -2.03
N VAL A 144 1.13 -2.77 -2.09
CA VAL A 144 1.23 -3.66 -3.25
C VAL A 144 -0.10 -3.73 -3.98
N SER A 145 -0.19 -3.08 -5.13
CA SER A 145 -1.40 -3.07 -5.97
C SER A 145 -1.03 -3.51 -7.38
N LEU A 146 -1.34 -4.77 -7.70
CA LEU A 146 -1.10 -5.38 -9.00
C LEU A 146 -2.45 -5.62 -9.69
N LYS A 147 -2.60 -5.17 -10.93
CA LYS A 147 -3.83 -5.35 -11.72
C LYS A 147 -3.88 -6.73 -12.37
N ARG A 148 -2.72 -7.26 -12.76
CA ARG A 148 -2.60 -8.50 -13.52
C ARG A 148 -2.36 -9.72 -12.64
N ASP A 149 -1.87 -9.49 -11.42
CA ASP A 149 -1.48 -10.53 -10.49
C ASP A 149 -2.22 -10.32 -9.15
N VAL A 150 -2.67 -11.40 -8.51
CA VAL A 150 -3.25 -11.38 -7.15
C VAL A 150 -2.54 -12.40 -6.27
N LEU A 151 -2.36 -12.09 -5.00
CA LEU A 151 -1.73 -13.01 -4.04
C LEU A 151 -2.56 -14.29 -3.90
N ASP A 152 -1.91 -15.43 -4.10
CA ASP A 152 -2.46 -16.72 -3.70
C ASP A 152 -2.35 -16.87 -2.18
N LEU A 153 -3.48 -16.72 -1.50
CA LEU A 153 -3.56 -16.76 -0.04
C LEU A 153 -3.27 -18.15 0.55
N ASN A 154 -3.27 -19.19 -0.28
CA ASN A 154 -2.89 -20.55 0.13
C ASN A 154 -1.37 -20.75 0.13
N SER A 155 -0.60 -19.79 -0.39
CA SER A 155 0.85 -19.87 -0.46
C SER A 155 1.53 -19.23 0.77
N HIS A 156 2.69 -19.76 1.14
CA HIS A 156 3.43 -19.28 2.32
C HIS A 156 4.49 -18.23 1.94
N PHE A 157 4.57 -17.17 2.73
CA PHE A 157 5.65 -16.20 2.63
C PHE A 157 6.98 -16.84 3.06
N PRO A 158 8.02 -16.87 2.20
CA PRO A 158 9.32 -17.39 2.60
C PRO A 158 10.02 -16.43 3.58
N PRO A 159 10.99 -16.92 4.36
CA PRO A 159 11.79 -16.06 5.23
C PRO A 159 12.39 -14.85 4.46
N PRO A 160 12.22 -13.60 4.95
CA PRO A 160 12.65 -12.39 4.25
C PRO A 160 14.15 -12.10 4.40
N GLY A 161 15.00 -13.11 4.21
CA GLY A 161 16.43 -13.05 4.52
C GLY A 161 17.20 -11.96 3.76
N GLU A 162 16.82 -11.66 2.51
CA GLU A 162 17.39 -10.54 1.76
C GLU A 162 17.14 -9.20 2.46
N TYR A 163 15.92 -8.97 2.95
CA TYR A 163 15.49 -7.70 3.51
C TYR A 163 15.98 -7.53 4.95
N LEU A 164 16.07 -8.62 5.71
CA LEU A 164 16.71 -8.62 7.04
C LEU A 164 18.17 -8.18 6.95
N ARG A 165 18.92 -8.65 5.94
CA ARG A 165 20.32 -8.22 5.72
C ARG A 165 20.45 -6.76 5.27
N GLN A 166 19.36 -6.10 4.90
CA GLN A 166 19.42 -4.67 4.58
C GLN A 166 19.47 -3.81 5.86
N GLY A 167 19.01 -4.34 6.99
CA GLY A 167 19.11 -3.66 8.30
C GLY A 167 17.94 -2.75 8.64
N TRP A 168 16.77 -2.95 8.04
CA TRP A 168 15.55 -2.20 8.39
C TRP A 168 15.00 -2.61 9.74
N ARG A 169 14.32 -1.72 10.46
CA ARG A 169 13.66 -2.04 11.74
C ARG A 169 12.51 -3.04 11.58
N SER A 170 11.70 -2.83 10.55
CA SER A 170 10.59 -3.71 10.21
C SER A 170 10.23 -3.62 8.72
N LEU A 171 9.46 -4.58 8.24
CA LEU A 171 8.87 -4.54 6.90
C LEU A 171 7.46 -5.12 6.91
N SER A 172 6.51 -4.32 6.44
CA SER A 172 5.10 -4.67 6.33
C SER A 172 4.59 -4.50 4.89
N LEU A 173 3.54 -5.24 4.57
CA LEU A 173 2.83 -5.24 3.30
C LEU A 173 1.36 -4.86 3.54
N VAL A 174 0.82 -4.03 2.66
CA VAL A 174 -0.61 -3.78 2.53
C VAL A 174 -0.99 -3.92 1.07
N GLY A 175 -1.95 -4.79 0.78
CA GLY A 175 -2.61 -4.87 -0.51
C GLY A 175 -4.07 -4.42 -0.43
N PRO A 176 -4.81 -4.48 -1.55
CA PRO A 176 -6.22 -4.12 -1.58
C PRO A 176 -7.08 -4.96 -0.62
N ASN A 177 -6.73 -6.24 -0.44
CA ASN A 177 -7.50 -7.22 0.31
C ASN A 177 -6.70 -7.99 1.36
N TYR A 178 -5.47 -7.54 1.68
CA TYR A 178 -4.67 -8.17 2.72
C TYR A 178 -3.69 -7.20 3.37
N ALA A 179 -3.20 -7.53 4.56
CA ALA A 179 -2.03 -6.93 5.17
C ALA A 179 -1.20 -7.99 5.89
N ARG A 180 0.11 -7.78 5.98
CA ARG A 180 1.03 -8.70 6.66
C ARG A 180 2.29 -7.98 7.12
N VAL A 181 2.73 -8.27 8.35
CA VAL A 181 4.09 -7.93 8.80
C VAL A 181 5.03 -9.07 8.40
N LEU A 182 6.04 -8.79 7.56
CA LEU A 182 7.02 -9.80 7.14
C LEU A 182 8.07 -10.05 8.22
N PHE A 183 8.58 -8.99 8.83
CA PHE A 183 9.44 -9.05 10.01
C PHE A 183 9.37 -7.74 10.79
N ALA A 184 9.74 -7.81 12.06
CA ALA A 184 9.87 -6.68 12.97
C ALA A 184 10.94 -7.05 14.01
N HIS A 185 11.96 -6.20 14.17
CA HIS A 185 13.01 -6.38 15.17
C HIS A 185 12.48 -6.07 16.59
N ARG A 186 13.32 -6.28 17.62
CA ARG A 186 12.90 -6.18 19.04
C ARG A 186 12.54 -4.76 19.46
N ASP A 187 13.18 -3.80 18.83
CA ASP A 187 13.04 -2.35 18.93
C ASP A 187 11.91 -1.79 18.05
N ALA A 188 11.29 -2.61 17.20
CA ALA A 188 10.12 -2.20 16.45
C ALA A 188 8.89 -2.05 17.35
N PRO A 189 7.92 -1.19 16.98
CA PRO A 189 6.68 -1.01 17.72
C PRO A 189 5.95 -2.31 18.06
N ASP A 190 5.40 -2.38 19.28
CA ASP A 190 4.73 -3.57 19.83
C ASP A 190 3.67 -4.14 18.89
N PHE A 191 2.88 -3.27 18.26
CA PHE A 191 1.81 -3.70 17.37
C PHE A 191 2.34 -4.40 16.10
N LEU A 192 3.52 -4.04 15.59
CA LEU A 192 4.14 -4.75 14.47
C LEU A 192 4.68 -6.11 14.94
N ARG A 193 5.32 -6.15 16.11
CA ARG A 193 5.89 -7.38 16.68
C ARG A 193 4.81 -8.41 17.01
N HIS A 194 3.69 -7.99 17.58
CA HIS A 194 2.56 -8.86 17.93
C HIS A 194 1.80 -9.41 16.71
N SER A 195 1.95 -8.79 15.53
CA SER A 195 1.31 -9.21 14.29
C SER A 195 2.16 -10.13 13.41
N LEU A 196 3.37 -10.51 13.86
CA LEU A 196 4.24 -11.41 13.13
C LEU A 196 3.57 -12.78 12.85
N GLY A 197 3.84 -13.32 11.67
CA GLY A 197 3.35 -14.62 11.23
C GLY A 197 1.91 -14.62 10.71
N ARG A 198 1.14 -13.54 10.93
CA ARG A 198 -0.28 -13.46 10.53
C ARG A 198 -0.47 -12.65 9.25
N THR A 199 -1.33 -13.16 8.36
CA THR A 199 -1.86 -12.39 7.22
C THR A 199 -3.30 -12.06 7.56
N VAL A 200 -3.63 -10.78 7.60
CA VAL A 200 -5.00 -10.29 7.76
C VAL A 200 -5.60 -10.14 6.38
N LEU A 201 -6.83 -10.61 6.19
CA LEU A 201 -7.59 -10.43 4.96
C LEU A 201 -8.64 -9.36 5.19
N PHE A 202 -8.84 -8.49 4.20
CA PHE A 202 -9.95 -7.55 4.22
C PHE A 202 -11.14 -8.17 3.51
N ASP A 203 -12.31 -8.11 4.13
CA ASP A 203 -13.55 -8.48 3.46
C ASP A 203 -13.80 -7.57 2.25
N VAL A 204 -14.39 -8.15 1.21
CA VAL A 204 -14.75 -7.45 -0.04
C VAL A 204 -15.81 -6.40 0.28
N GLY A 205 -15.38 -5.17 0.57
CA GLY A 205 -16.26 -4.04 0.92
C GLY A 205 -15.61 -2.97 1.79
N ILE A 206 -14.52 -3.27 2.50
CA ILE A 206 -13.83 -2.31 3.40
C ILE A 206 -12.65 -1.62 2.68
N ALA A 207 -12.54 -1.77 1.36
CA ALA A 207 -11.33 -1.41 0.62
C ALA A 207 -11.30 0.02 0.03
N LEU A 208 -12.29 0.89 0.31
CA LEU A 208 -12.27 2.29 -0.10
C LEU A 208 -12.54 3.20 1.10
#